data_AF-A0A7V4D6G4-F1
#
_entry.id   AF-A0A7V4D6G4-F1
#
_cell.length_a   1.000
_cell.length_b   1.000
_cell.length_c   1.000
_cell.angle_alpha   90.00
_cell.angle_beta   90.00
_cell.angle_gamma   90.00
#
_symmetry.space_group_name_H-M   'P 1'
#
loop_
_entity.id
_entity.type
_entity.pdbx_description
1 polymer ?
#
loop_
_entity_poly.entity_id
_entity_poly.type
_entity_poly.pdbx_seq_one_letter_code
_entity_poly.pdbx_strand_id
1 'polypeptide(L)'
;MSLTIFDDIYNEIRKRNAAGGFKGVPYSDEFVKYATGYYGLSVDLVKRIIQILINAHKIFSIEIIAEDKSRDIARVEGYVVSDLVVIRKLKSFYQSELIIQYENEFHKRLMVHQIIKEIFPMLRSLNNTDIGKVANLAIMLEELERYMEKHYDEFTEEWKAKRLAYEISISNIDLQLERKQSQKGKDDSPQSGSIKDRRKKRVVDAPQYKEFIDKSKSYPLER
;
A
#
# COMPACT_ATOMS: atom_id res chain seq x y z
N MET A 1 -21.05 3.66 -4.86
CA MET A 1 -20.22 3.08 -3.78
C MET A 1 -18.79 2.76 -4.23
N SER A 2 -18.42 2.94 -5.50
CA SER A 2 -17.03 2.72 -5.98
C SER A 2 -16.07 3.87 -5.67
N LEU A 3 -16.53 5.12 -5.79
CA LEU A 3 -15.75 6.33 -5.48
C LEU A 3 -15.20 6.36 -4.04
N THR A 4 -15.94 5.80 -3.08
CA THR A 4 -15.55 5.84 -1.66
C THR A 4 -14.25 5.11 -1.40
N ILE A 5 -13.98 3.99 -2.08
CA ILE A 5 -12.75 3.21 -1.86
C ILE A 5 -11.52 3.95 -2.41
N PHE A 6 -11.66 4.61 -3.57
CA PHE A 6 -10.58 5.45 -4.14
C PHE A 6 -10.25 6.61 -3.21
N ASP A 7 -11.28 7.28 -2.70
CA ASP A 7 -11.11 8.40 -1.77
C ASP A 7 -10.57 7.93 -0.42
N ASP A 8 -10.96 6.75 0.09
CA ASP A 8 -10.45 6.17 1.33
C ASP A 8 -8.95 5.85 1.22
N ILE A 9 -8.53 5.20 0.13
CA ILE A 9 -7.11 4.90 -0.14
C ILE A 9 -6.31 6.20 -0.28
N TYR A 10 -6.83 7.18 -1.01
CA TYR A 10 -6.22 8.49 -1.16
C TYR A 10 -6.08 9.22 0.20
N ASN A 11 -7.15 9.24 0.99
CA ASN A 11 -7.16 9.89 2.31
C ASN A 11 -6.20 9.22 3.29
N GLU A 12 -6.06 7.89 3.21
CA GLU A 12 -5.09 7.15 4.02
C GLU A 12 -3.65 7.54 3.67
N ILE A 13 -3.31 7.63 2.38
CA ILE A 13 -2.00 8.11 1.93
C ILE A 13 -1.81 9.56 2.41
N ARG A 14 -2.78 10.44 2.20
CA ARG A 14 -2.73 11.83 2.66
C ARG A 14 -2.48 11.94 4.17
N LYS A 15 -3.12 11.12 4.99
CA LYS A 15 -2.91 11.09 6.45
C LYS A 15 -1.47 10.73 6.81
N ARG A 16 -0.89 9.70 6.17
CA ARG A 16 0.51 9.28 6.41
C ARG A 16 1.50 10.36 5.99
N ASN A 17 1.27 10.94 4.81
CA ASN A 17 2.11 12.03 4.31
C ASN A 17 2.01 13.30 5.17
N ALA A 18 0.84 13.58 5.76
CA ALA A 18 0.65 14.70 6.67
C ALA A 18 1.25 14.47 8.06
N ALA A 19 1.29 13.22 8.54
CA ALA A 19 1.88 12.87 9.82
C ALA A 19 3.40 13.13 9.86
N GLY A 20 4.06 13.11 8.69
CA GLY A 20 5.49 13.36 8.56
C GLY A 20 6.35 12.27 9.19
N GLY A 21 7.66 12.49 9.24
CA GLY A 21 8.62 11.52 9.77
C GLY A 21 9.11 10.50 8.72
N PHE A 22 9.90 9.53 9.19
CA PHE A 22 10.56 8.54 8.32
C PHE A 22 9.56 7.69 7.52
N LYS A 23 8.39 7.40 8.11
CA LYS A 23 7.26 6.71 7.47
C LYS A 23 6.26 7.65 6.77
N GLY A 24 6.62 8.91 6.56
CA GLY A 24 5.78 9.89 5.89
C GLY A 24 5.47 9.51 4.44
N VAL A 25 6.37 8.79 3.77
CA VAL A 25 6.13 8.21 2.45
C VAL A 25 5.79 6.73 2.61
N PRO A 26 4.53 6.31 2.41
CA PRO A 26 4.15 4.90 2.46
C PRO A 26 4.81 4.12 1.33
N TYR A 27 5.53 3.05 1.68
CA TYR A 27 6.18 2.16 0.72
C TYR A 27 5.18 1.15 0.17
N SER A 28 5.36 0.79 -1.09
CA SER A 28 4.47 -0.11 -1.84
C SER A 28 4.30 -1.48 -1.20
N ASP A 29 5.35 -2.05 -0.61
CA ASP A 29 5.33 -3.35 0.04
C ASP A 29 4.49 -3.35 1.33
N GLU A 30 4.68 -2.36 2.20
CA GLU A 30 3.92 -2.19 3.45
C GLU A 30 2.49 -1.73 3.17
N PHE A 31 2.33 -0.76 2.26
CA PHE A 31 1.04 -0.14 1.97
C PHE A 31 0.09 -1.08 1.24
N VAL A 32 0.56 -1.83 0.24
CA VAL A 32 -0.30 -2.78 -0.50
C VAL A 32 -0.77 -3.91 0.42
N LYS A 33 0.09 -4.42 1.31
CA LYS A 33 -0.30 -5.42 2.33
C LYS A 33 -1.34 -4.85 3.29
N TYR A 34 -1.11 -3.64 3.80
CA TYR A 34 -2.05 -2.94 4.66
C TYR A 34 -3.42 -2.75 3.98
N ALA A 35 -3.45 -2.22 2.76
CA ALA A 35 -4.68 -1.95 2.03
C ALA A 35 -5.45 -3.23 1.68
N THR A 36 -4.74 -4.31 1.32
CA THR A 36 -5.31 -5.64 1.09
C THR A 36 -6.02 -6.15 2.35
N GLY A 37 -5.37 -6.06 3.52
CA GLY A 37 -5.93 -6.52 4.78
C GLY A 37 -7.06 -5.65 5.31
N TYR A 38 -6.92 -4.32 5.24
CA TYR A 38 -7.88 -3.38 5.80
C TYR A 38 -9.17 -3.28 4.96
N TYR A 39 -9.04 -3.20 3.63
CA TYR A 39 -10.20 -3.06 2.72
C TYR A 39 -10.74 -4.40 2.21
N GLY A 40 -10.07 -5.52 2.50
CA GLY A 40 -10.45 -6.85 2.01
C GLY A 40 -10.35 -6.97 0.48
N LEU A 41 -9.47 -6.20 -0.14
CA LEU A 41 -9.25 -6.17 -1.58
C LEU A 41 -8.15 -7.16 -1.99
N SER A 42 -8.17 -7.64 -3.22
CA SER A 42 -7.03 -8.41 -3.76
C SER A 42 -5.87 -7.47 -4.10
N VAL A 43 -4.64 -7.97 -3.96
CA VAL A 43 -3.40 -7.23 -4.26
C VAL A 43 -3.45 -6.56 -5.64
N ASP A 44 -3.95 -7.26 -6.66
CA ASP A 44 -4.05 -6.72 -8.03
C ASP A 44 -5.03 -5.55 -8.14
N LEU A 45 -6.12 -5.57 -7.37
CA LEU A 45 -7.10 -4.48 -7.36
C LEU A 45 -6.52 -3.24 -6.68
N VAL A 46 -5.83 -3.43 -5.56
CA VAL A 46 -5.15 -2.33 -4.85
C VAL A 46 -4.13 -1.67 -5.77
N LYS A 47 -3.30 -2.47 -6.46
CA LYS A 47 -2.32 -1.97 -7.44
C LYS A 47 -2.99 -1.18 -8.59
N ARG A 48 -4.11 -1.69 -9.13
CA ARG A 48 -4.89 -0.98 -10.16
C ARG A 48 -5.47 0.35 -9.65
N ILE A 49 -6.01 0.37 -8.44
CA ILE A 49 -6.55 1.59 -7.82
C ILE A 49 -5.43 2.63 -7.66
N ILE A 50 -4.27 2.22 -7.14
CA ILE A 50 -3.11 3.10 -7.02
C ILE A 50 -2.69 3.63 -8.39
N GLN A 51 -2.62 2.77 -9.43
CA GLN A 51 -2.28 3.19 -10.78
C GLN A 51 -3.24 4.26 -11.33
N ILE A 52 -4.54 4.12 -11.07
CA ILE A 52 -5.55 5.12 -11.47
C ILE A 52 -5.35 6.42 -10.73
N LEU A 53 -5.06 6.37 -9.42
CA LEU A 53 -4.77 7.58 -8.64
C LEU A 53 -3.51 8.30 -9.14
N ILE A 54 -2.53 7.55 -9.64
CA ILE A 54 -1.33 8.08 -10.30
C ILE A 54 -1.71 8.74 -11.64
N ASN A 55 -2.44 8.04 -12.51
CA ASN A 55 -2.87 8.57 -13.80
C ASN A 55 -3.79 9.79 -13.68
N ALA A 56 -4.56 9.88 -12.59
CA ALA A 56 -5.41 11.03 -12.27
C ALA A 56 -4.64 12.22 -11.67
N HIS A 57 -3.31 12.13 -11.57
CA HIS A 57 -2.43 13.11 -10.91
C HIS A 57 -2.86 13.45 -9.47
N LYS A 58 -3.57 12.53 -8.78
CA LYS A 58 -3.88 12.68 -7.36
C LYS A 58 -2.67 12.31 -6.50
N ILE A 59 -1.87 11.34 -6.95
CA ILE A 59 -0.72 10.79 -6.23
C ILE A 59 0.46 10.69 -7.20
N PHE A 60 1.66 10.90 -6.71
CA PHE A 60 2.91 10.57 -7.38
C PHE A 60 3.47 9.25 -6.87
N SER A 61 4.03 8.46 -7.78
CA SER A 61 4.86 7.30 -7.42
C SER A 61 6.32 7.68 -7.57
N ILE A 62 7.10 7.47 -6.50
CA ILE A 62 8.54 7.67 -6.47
C ILE A 62 9.20 6.31 -6.35
N GLU A 63 10.13 5.99 -7.24
CA GLU A 63 10.93 4.79 -7.09
C GLU A 63 11.98 5.01 -6.01
N ILE A 64 11.87 4.30 -4.88
CA ILE A 64 12.79 4.44 -3.74
C ILE A 64 13.96 3.50 -3.93
N ILE A 65 13.67 2.23 -4.24
CA ILE A 65 14.66 1.18 -4.49
C ILE A 65 14.44 0.68 -5.90
N ALA A 66 15.47 0.88 -6.75
CA ALA A 66 15.48 0.33 -8.09
C ALA A 66 15.60 -1.20 -8.07
N GLU A 67 14.93 -1.87 -9.01
CA GLU A 67 15.02 -3.32 -9.16
C GLU A 67 16.46 -3.72 -9.53
N ASP A 68 17.05 -4.63 -8.76
CA ASP A 68 18.33 -5.23 -9.09
C ASP A 68 18.18 -6.75 -9.19
N LYS A 69 18.03 -7.24 -10.42
CA LYS A 69 17.91 -8.67 -10.72
C LYS A 69 19.15 -9.47 -10.34
N SER A 70 20.32 -8.82 -10.27
CA SER A 70 21.57 -9.49 -9.89
C SER A 70 21.66 -9.74 -8.39
N ARG A 71 20.97 -8.93 -7.59
CA ARG A 71 20.96 -9.00 -6.11
C ARG A 71 19.63 -9.47 -5.53
N ASP A 72 18.68 -9.87 -6.38
CA ASP A 72 17.30 -10.26 -6.03
C ASP A 72 16.58 -9.19 -5.19
N ILE A 73 16.84 -7.91 -5.50
CA ILE A 73 16.22 -6.78 -4.80
C ILE A 73 14.96 -6.37 -5.56
N ALA A 74 13.81 -6.54 -4.90
CA ALA A 74 12.53 -6.14 -5.44
C ALA A 74 12.40 -4.61 -5.54
N ARG A 75 11.72 -4.14 -6.60
CA ARG A 75 11.38 -2.73 -6.79
C ARG A 75 10.47 -2.25 -5.66
N VAL A 76 10.83 -1.15 -5.02
CA VAL A 76 9.99 -0.51 -3.98
C VAL A 76 9.67 0.91 -4.40
N GLU A 77 8.38 1.16 -4.62
CA GLU A 77 7.83 2.49 -4.86
C GLU A 77 7.34 3.13 -3.55
N GLY A 78 7.34 4.45 -3.50
CA GLY A 78 6.75 5.27 -2.44
C GLY A 78 5.67 6.18 -3.01
N TYR A 79 4.55 6.30 -2.28
CA TYR A 79 3.41 7.08 -2.74
C TYR A 79 3.34 8.45 -2.06
N VAL A 80 3.17 9.52 -2.85
CA VAL A 80 3.11 10.89 -2.34
C VAL A 80 1.91 11.64 -2.89
N VAL A 81 1.18 12.36 -2.03
CA VAL A 81 0.05 13.17 -2.50
C VAL A 81 0.54 14.36 -3.33
N SER A 82 -0.17 14.65 -4.42
CA SER A 82 0.03 15.82 -5.31
C SER A 82 -0.43 17.14 -4.68
N ASP A 83 0.00 17.41 -3.46
CA ASP A 83 -0.26 18.64 -2.73
C ASP A 83 1.08 19.33 -2.43
N LEU A 84 1.25 20.54 -2.94
CA LEU A 84 2.48 21.31 -2.83
C LEU A 84 2.87 21.55 -1.37
N VAL A 85 1.90 21.72 -0.47
CA VAL A 85 2.17 21.93 0.96
C VAL A 85 2.74 20.65 1.59
N VAL A 86 2.18 19.49 1.23
CA VAL A 86 2.63 18.19 1.71
C VAL A 86 4.02 17.86 1.17
N ILE A 87 4.25 18.08 -0.14
CA ILE A 87 5.54 17.82 -0.79
C ILE A 87 6.63 18.69 -0.19
N ARG A 88 6.39 19.99 0.03
CA ARG A 88 7.37 20.89 0.66
C ARG A 88 7.74 20.45 2.07
N LYS A 89 6.76 20.01 2.88
CA LYS A 89 7.01 19.49 4.23
C LYS A 89 7.86 18.22 4.19
N LEU A 90 7.51 17.26 3.33
CA LEU A 90 8.27 16.02 3.16
C LEU A 90 9.68 16.29 2.66
N LYS A 91 9.84 17.17 1.67
CA LYS A 91 11.14 17.60 1.14
C LYS A 91 12.03 18.13 2.26
N SER A 92 11.55 19.11 3.04
CA SER A 92 12.32 19.70 4.14
C SER A 92 12.71 18.66 5.20
N PHE A 93 11.82 17.70 5.48
CA PHE A 93 12.11 16.59 6.39
C PHE A 93 13.23 15.69 5.86
N TYR A 94 13.08 15.13 4.65
CA TYR A 94 14.09 14.22 4.08
C TYR A 94 15.43 14.91 3.78
N GLN A 95 15.42 16.20 3.44
CA GLN A 95 16.65 16.98 3.31
C GLN A 95 17.38 17.14 4.66
N SER A 96 16.64 17.32 5.76
CA SER A 96 17.22 17.40 7.10
C SER A 96 17.75 16.04 7.56
N GLU A 97 16.99 14.97 7.33
CA GLU A 97 17.42 13.60 7.61
C GLU A 97 18.66 13.21 6.80
N LEU A 98 18.76 13.63 5.54
CA LEU A 98 19.94 13.36 4.71
C LEU A 98 21.21 13.93 5.32
N ILE A 99 21.15 15.14 5.90
CA ILE A 99 22.29 15.76 6.59
C ILE A 99 22.68 14.92 7.80
N ILE A 100 21.71 14.48 8.61
CA ILE A 100 21.95 13.69 9.81
C ILE A 100 22.57 12.33 9.45
N GLN A 101 22.01 11.64 8.46
CA GLN A 101 22.52 10.33 8.03
C GLN A 101 23.93 10.45 7.44
N TYR A 102 24.18 11.47 6.62
CA TYR A 102 25.51 11.72 6.07
C TYR A 102 26.54 12.08 7.17
N GLU A 103 26.16 12.91 8.16
CA GLU A 103 27.02 13.24 9.29
C GLU A 103 27.34 12.00 10.15
N ASN A 104 26.39 11.10 10.33
CA ASN A 104 26.60 9.85 11.05
C ASN A 104 27.54 8.89 10.32
N GLU A 105 27.44 8.77 9.00
CA GLU A 105 28.27 7.86 8.20
C GLU A 105 29.68 8.40 7.92
N PHE A 106 29.80 9.70 7.65
CA PHE A 106 31.05 10.32 7.18
C PHE A 106 31.70 11.27 8.19
N HIS A 107 31.07 11.51 9.35
CA HIS A 107 31.51 12.46 10.39
C HIS A 107 31.80 13.86 9.86
N LYS A 108 31.09 14.25 8.79
CA LYS A 108 31.21 15.55 8.13
C LYS A 108 29.83 16.13 7.97
N ARG A 109 29.68 17.39 8.36
CA ARG A 109 28.44 18.13 8.16
C ARG A 109 28.57 18.99 6.92
N LEU A 110 27.83 18.62 5.87
CA LEU A 110 27.77 19.34 4.61
C LEU A 110 26.35 19.86 4.35
N MET A 111 26.23 20.83 3.45
CA MET A 111 24.92 21.29 2.99
C MET A 111 24.30 20.26 2.05
N VAL A 112 22.96 20.17 2.01
CA VAL A 112 22.19 19.21 1.19
C VAL A 112 22.70 19.14 -0.26
N HIS A 113 22.92 20.28 -0.90
CA HIS A 113 23.37 20.34 -2.29
C HIS A 113 24.79 19.80 -2.50
N GLN A 114 25.65 19.87 -1.48
CA GLN A 114 27.00 19.28 -1.51
C GLN A 114 26.92 17.78 -1.33
N ILE A 115 26.12 17.33 -0.34
CA ILE A 115 25.87 15.90 -0.09
C ILE A 115 25.32 15.23 -1.35
N ILE A 116 24.30 15.84 -1.99
CA ILE A 116 23.73 15.32 -3.23
C ILE A 116 24.81 15.20 -4.31
N LYS A 117 25.67 16.21 -4.51
CA LYS A 117 26.74 16.15 -5.52
C LYS A 117 27.74 15.02 -5.27
N GLU A 118 28.02 14.68 -4.01
CA GLU A 118 28.93 13.59 -3.65
C GLU A 118 28.28 12.22 -3.76
N ILE A 119 27.01 12.09 -3.35
CA ILE A 119 26.26 10.83 -3.36
C ILE A 119 25.78 10.48 -4.77
N PHE A 120 25.47 11.47 -5.61
CA PHE A 120 24.84 11.25 -6.91
C PHE A 120 25.59 10.25 -7.82
N PRO A 121 26.94 10.33 -7.97
CA PRO A 121 27.69 9.34 -8.74
C PRO A 121 27.60 7.92 -8.16
N MET A 122 27.39 7.79 -6.85
CA MET A 122 27.34 6.52 -6.11
C MET A 122 25.90 6.05 -5.80
N LEU A 123 24.88 6.77 -6.27
CA LEU A 123 23.49 6.51 -5.91
C LEU A 123 23.04 5.09 -6.31
N ARG A 124 23.51 4.59 -7.46
CA ARG A 124 23.23 3.21 -7.90
C ARG A 124 23.83 2.16 -6.97
N SER A 125 25.04 2.39 -6.45
CA SER A 125 25.65 1.47 -5.48
C SER A 125 25.01 1.52 -4.10
N LEU A 126 24.42 2.67 -3.75
CA LEU A 126 23.78 2.94 -2.46
C LEU A 126 22.25 2.70 -2.50
N ASN A 127 21.72 2.13 -3.57
CA ASN A 127 20.28 1.98 -3.80
C ASN A 127 19.50 1.29 -2.65
N ASN A 128 20.15 0.40 -1.89
CA ASN A 128 19.53 -0.27 -0.74
C ASN A 128 20.01 0.23 0.64
N THR A 129 20.93 1.21 0.68
CA THR A 129 21.35 1.80 1.97
C THR A 129 20.37 2.86 2.43
N ASP A 130 20.31 3.13 3.73
CA ASP A 130 19.38 4.12 4.28
C ASP A 130 19.69 5.52 3.74
N ILE A 131 20.98 5.87 3.65
CA ILE A 131 21.43 7.13 3.05
C ILE A 131 21.02 7.26 1.57
N GLY A 132 21.10 6.16 0.80
CA GLY A 132 20.71 6.18 -0.61
C GLY A 132 19.20 6.34 -0.78
N LYS A 133 18.39 5.67 0.05
CA LYS A 133 16.93 5.80 0.05
C LYS A 133 16.50 7.23 0.39
N VAL A 134 17.09 7.82 1.45
CA VAL A 134 16.80 9.19 1.86
C VAL A 134 17.28 10.20 0.83
N ALA A 135 18.47 10.01 0.25
CA ALA A 135 18.99 10.86 -0.81
C ALA A 135 18.08 10.84 -2.04
N ASN A 136 17.66 9.65 -2.48
CA ASN A 136 16.76 9.48 -3.61
C ASN A 136 15.41 10.18 -3.36
N LEU A 137 14.80 9.97 -2.18
CA LEU A 137 13.56 10.67 -1.80
C LEU A 137 13.73 12.19 -1.78
N ALA A 138 14.84 12.71 -1.23
CA ALA A 138 15.10 14.15 -1.18
C ALA A 138 15.22 14.77 -2.58
N ILE A 139 15.91 14.08 -3.50
CA ILE A 139 16.08 14.53 -4.90
C ILE A 139 14.73 14.48 -5.64
N MET A 140 14.02 13.36 -5.54
CA MET A 140 12.76 13.15 -6.24
C MET A 140 11.66 14.11 -5.75
N LEU A 141 11.59 14.40 -4.44
CA LEU A 141 10.63 15.37 -3.91
C LEU A 141 10.93 16.80 -4.39
N GLU A 142 12.20 17.18 -4.56
CA GLU A 142 12.57 18.47 -5.15
C GLU A 142 12.17 18.55 -6.63
N GLU A 143 12.34 17.46 -7.39
CA GLU A 143 11.92 17.40 -8.78
C GLU A 143 10.40 17.48 -8.93
N LEU A 144 9.64 16.77 -8.08
CA LEU A 144 8.18 16.82 -8.08
C LEU A 144 7.63 18.20 -7.75
N GLU A 145 8.24 18.92 -6.80
CA GLU A 145 7.86 20.30 -6.52
C GLU A 145 8.03 21.18 -7.77
N ARG A 146 9.18 21.11 -8.43
CA ARG A 146 9.45 21.87 -9.67
C ARG A 146 8.51 21.47 -10.80
N TYR A 147 8.17 20.19 -10.90
CA TYR A 147 7.21 19.69 -11.90
C TYR A 147 5.82 20.28 -11.66
N MET A 148 5.33 20.28 -10.41
CA MET A 148 4.06 20.89 -10.06
C MET A 148 4.02 22.40 -10.30
N GLU A 149 5.11 23.11 -10.02
CA GLU A 149 5.20 24.55 -10.25
C GLU A 149 5.17 24.90 -11.74
N LYS A 150 5.76 24.06 -12.60
CA LYS A 150 5.74 24.24 -14.06
C LYS A 150 4.38 23.92 -14.69
N HIS A 151 3.68 22.91 -14.18
CA HIS A 151 2.43 22.39 -14.75
C HIS A 151 1.22 22.68 -13.85
N TYR A 152 1.13 23.89 -13.27
CA TYR A 152 0.13 24.23 -12.26
C TYR A 152 -1.33 23.99 -12.73
N ASP A 153 -1.61 24.16 -14.03
CA ASP A 153 -2.94 23.95 -14.62
C ASP A 153 -3.45 22.51 -14.44
N GLU A 154 -2.56 21.52 -14.53
CA GLU A 154 -2.87 20.08 -14.43
C GLU A 154 -3.11 19.63 -12.98
N PHE A 155 -2.71 20.43 -12.00
CA PHE A 155 -2.85 20.11 -10.57
C PHE A 155 -4.03 20.80 -9.88
N THR A 156 -4.91 21.43 -10.65
CA THR A 156 -6.17 21.96 -10.13
C THR A 156 -7.12 20.83 -9.72
N GLU A 157 -7.90 21.05 -8.65
CA GLU A 157 -8.85 20.04 -8.15
C GLU A 157 -9.90 19.66 -9.20
N GLU A 158 -10.31 20.61 -10.03
CA GLU A 158 -11.23 20.34 -11.14
C GLU A 158 -10.63 19.41 -12.20
N TRP A 159 -9.35 19.59 -12.53
CA TRP A 159 -8.65 18.74 -13.49
C TRP A 159 -8.49 17.33 -12.92
N LYS A 160 -8.04 17.21 -11.67
CA LYS A 160 -7.89 15.92 -10.97
C LYS A 160 -9.22 15.17 -10.89
N ALA A 161 -10.32 15.85 -10.59
CA ALA A 161 -11.65 15.24 -10.51
C ALA A 161 -12.14 14.74 -11.88
N LYS A 162 -11.99 15.56 -12.94
CA LYS A 162 -12.35 15.19 -14.32
C LYS A 162 -11.52 14.01 -14.82
N ARG A 163 -10.21 14.04 -14.56
CA ARG A 163 -9.27 12.98 -14.96
C ARG A 163 -9.56 11.68 -14.21
N LEU A 164 -9.84 11.74 -12.91
CA LEU A 164 -10.21 10.57 -12.13
C LEU A 164 -11.48 9.90 -12.67
N ALA A 165 -12.53 10.68 -12.96
CA ALA A 165 -13.76 10.14 -13.54
C ALA A 165 -13.52 9.47 -14.89
N TYR A 166 -12.66 10.06 -15.72
CA TYR A 166 -12.24 9.49 -17.00
C TYR A 166 -11.50 8.15 -16.83
N GLU A 167 -10.49 8.09 -15.97
CA GLU A 167 -9.72 6.86 -15.72
C GLU A 167 -10.58 5.74 -15.08
N ILE A 168 -11.55 6.09 -14.23
CA ILE A 168 -12.52 5.13 -13.67
C ILE A 168 -13.38 4.53 -14.80
N SER A 169 -13.87 5.36 -15.72
CA SER A 169 -14.70 4.89 -16.85
C SER A 169 -13.95 3.97 -17.81
N ILE A 170 -12.65 4.19 -18.03
CA ILE A 170 -11.81 3.31 -18.87
C ILE A 170 -11.53 1.98 -18.18
N SER A 171 -11.24 2.03 -16.89
CA SER A 171 -10.67 0.88 -16.17
C SER A 171 -11.70 -0.21 -15.84
N ASN A 172 -13.01 0.03 -16.06
CA ASN A 172 -14.10 -0.93 -15.82
C ASN A 172 -14.03 -1.61 -14.44
N ILE A 173 -13.41 -0.95 -13.45
CA ILE A 173 -13.18 -1.51 -12.11
C ILE A 173 -14.50 -1.69 -11.35
N ASP A 174 -15.49 -0.85 -11.64
CA ASP A 174 -16.84 -0.97 -11.07
C ASP A 174 -17.44 -2.36 -11.31
N LEU A 175 -17.23 -2.95 -12.49
CA LEU A 175 -17.70 -4.31 -12.80
C LEU A 175 -16.98 -5.40 -11.97
N GLN A 176 -15.73 -5.18 -11.55
CA GLN A 176 -14.99 -6.14 -10.72
C GLN A 176 -15.31 -5.99 -9.22
N LEU A 177 -15.54 -4.77 -8.76
CA LEU A 177 -15.99 -4.48 -7.39
C LEU A 177 -17.42 -5.01 -7.17
N GLU A 178 -18.32 -4.81 -8.13
CA GLU A 178 -19.69 -5.33 -8.07
C GLU A 178 -19.78 -6.85 -8.19
N ARG A 179 -18.93 -7.49 -9.02
CA ARG A 179 -18.87 -8.96 -9.12
C ARG A 179 -18.43 -9.63 -7.82
N LYS A 180 -17.53 -9.01 -7.04
CA LYS A 180 -17.13 -9.53 -5.72
C LYS A 180 -18.17 -9.29 -4.63
N GLN A 181 -18.88 -8.16 -4.66
CA GLN A 181 -20.04 -7.97 -3.76
C GLN A 181 -21.15 -8.97 -4.08
N SER A 182 -21.36 -9.28 -5.36
CA SER A 182 -22.33 -10.29 -5.82
C SER A 182 -21.90 -11.74 -5.50
N GLN A 183 -20.60 -12.03 -5.46
CA GLN A 183 -20.06 -13.33 -5.02
C GLN A 183 -20.09 -13.48 -3.50
N LYS A 184 -19.85 -12.41 -2.72
CA LYS A 184 -20.15 -12.40 -1.27
C LYS A 184 -21.64 -12.61 -0.96
N GLY A 185 -22.53 -12.32 -1.91
CA GLY A 185 -23.98 -12.59 -1.80
C GLY A 185 -24.45 -13.92 -2.40
N LYS A 186 -23.58 -14.72 -3.04
CA LYS A 186 -23.98 -15.97 -3.72
C LYS A 186 -23.40 -17.26 -3.15
N ASP A 187 -22.40 -17.19 -2.26
CA ASP A 187 -21.91 -18.36 -1.53
C ASP A 187 -22.57 -18.58 -0.15
N ASP A 188 -23.60 -17.80 0.19
CA ASP A 188 -24.46 -18.03 1.36
C ASP A 188 -25.95 -18.11 0.96
N SER A 189 -26.23 -18.84 -0.12
CA SER A 189 -27.58 -19.36 -0.34
C SER A 189 -27.62 -20.82 0.17
N PRO A 190 -28.29 -21.08 1.30
CA PRO A 190 -28.42 -22.43 1.81
C PRO A 190 -29.24 -23.23 0.82
N GLN A 191 -28.66 -24.33 0.31
CA GLN A 191 -29.45 -25.37 -0.35
C GLN A 191 -30.63 -25.71 0.57
N SER A 192 -31.83 -25.51 0.04
CA SER A 192 -33.11 -25.87 0.64
C SER A 192 -33.24 -27.39 0.73
N GLY A 193 -32.44 -28.01 1.61
CA GLY A 193 -32.76 -29.27 2.25
C GLY A 193 -33.48 -28.94 3.55
N SER A 194 -34.75 -29.31 3.65
CA SER A 194 -35.61 -29.11 4.83
C SER A 194 -34.92 -29.51 6.15
N ILE A 195 -34.65 -28.53 7.02
CA ILE A 195 -34.32 -28.77 8.43
C ILE A 195 -35.28 -27.94 9.29
N LYS A 196 -36.49 -28.46 9.47
CA LYS A 196 -37.27 -28.16 10.68
C LYS A 196 -36.57 -28.87 11.85
N ASP A 197 -36.42 -28.16 12.96
CA ASP A 197 -35.99 -28.65 14.28
C ASP A 197 -34.59 -29.29 14.42
N ARG A 198 -33.58 -28.44 14.64
CA ARG A 198 -32.32 -28.86 15.29
C ARG A 198 -31.86 -27.93 16.41
N ARG A 199 -32.79 -27.40 17.21
CA ARG A 199 -32.47 -26.86 18.53
C ARG A 199 -32.75 -27.94 19.57
N LYS A 200 -31.68 -28.42 20.24
CA LYS A 200 -31.59 -29.48 21.27
C LYS A 200 -31.17 -30.88 20.78
N LYS A 201 -29.93 -31.02 20.31
CA LYS A 201 -29.16 -32.25 20.55
C LYS A 201 -27.80 -31.85 21.11
N ARG A 202 -27.42 -32.42 22.26
CA ARG A 202 -26.10 -32.15 22.86
C ARG A 202 -25.06 -32.91 22.03
N VAL A 203 -23.84 -32.40 21.98
CA VAL A 203 -22.72 -32.96 21.17
C VAL A 203 -22.45 -34.44 21.51
N VAL A 204 -22.80 -34.87 22.72
CA VAL A 204 -22.71 -36.25 23.22
C VAL A 204 -23.64 -37.22 22.47
N ASP A 205 -24.72 -36.72 21.86
CA ASP A 205 -25.73 -37.55 21.17
C ASP A 205 -25.41 -37.77 19.68
N ALA A 206 -24.25 -37.29 19.20
CA ALA A 206 -23.79 -37.52 17.83
C ALA A 206 -23.37 -39.00 17.66
N PRO A 207 -23.70 -39.65 16.53
CA PRO A 207 -23.35 -41.05 16.28
C PRO A 207 -21.84 -41.30 16.31
N GLN A 208 -21.05 -40.29 15.93
CA GLN A 208 -19.58 -40.30 15.98
C GLN A 208 -19.03 -40.45 17.42
N TYR A 209 -19.76 -39.98 18.43
CA TYR A 209 -19.34 -40.13 19.83
C TYR A 209 -19.55 -41.56 20.35
N LYS A 210 -20.60 -42.25 19.86
CA LYS A 210 -20.84 -43.67 20.18
C LYS A 210 -19.76 -44.57 19.59
N GLU A 211 -19.34 -44.29 18.36
CA GLU A 211 -18.22 -45.00 17.72
C GLU A 211 -16.89 -44.83 18.49
N PHE A 212 -16.68 -43.69 19.14
CA PHE A 212 -15.50 -43.44 19.95
C PHE A 212 -15.53 -44.20 21.29
N ILE A 213 -16.70 -44.30 21.94
CA ILE A 213 -16.89 -45.10 23.16
C ILE A 213 -16.78 -46.60 22.87
N ASP A 214 -17.33 -47.07 21.74
CA ASP A 214 -17.24 -48.48 21.40
C ASP A 214 -15.81 -48.89 21.05
N LYS A 215 -15.01 -47.99 20.45
CA LYS A 215 -13.57 -48.23 20.21
C LYS A 215 -12.72 -48.15 21.48
N SER A 216 -13.09 -47.35 22.48
CA SER A 216 -12.31 -47.22 23.72
C SER A 216 -12.43 -48.42 24.67
N LYS A 217 -13.45 -49.27 24.49
CA LYS A 217 -13.58 -50.57 25.19
C LYS A 217 -12.69 -51.68 24.62
N SER A 218 -12.08 -51.47 23.46
CA SER A 218 -11.29 -52.49 22.75
C SER A 218 -9.78 -52.42 23.01
N TYR A 219 -9.31 -51.54 23.90
CA TYR A 219 -7.91 -51.54 24.33
C TYR A 219 -7.78 -52.29 25.66
N PRO A 220 -7.21 -53.50 25.69
CA PRO A 220 -6.80 -54.11 26.94
C PRO A 220 -5.61 -53.28 27.46
N LEU A 221 -5.85 -52.56 28.55
CA LEU A 221 -4.77 -52.05 29.39
C LEU A 221 -4.16 -53.27 30.09
N GLU A 222 -3.18 -53.90 29.45
CA GLU A 222 -2.25 -54.79 30.17
C GLU A 222 -1.50 -53.93 31.19
N ARG A 223 -1.61 -54.32 32.45
CA ARG A 223 -0.85 -53.77 33.58
C ARG A 223 0.55 -54.36 33.61
#